data_AF-A0A349KZV5-F1
#
_entry.id   AF-A0A349KZV5-F1
#
_cell.length_a   1.000
_cell.length_b   1.000
_cell.length_c   1.000
_cell.angle_alpha   90.00
_cell.angle_beta   90.00
_cell.angle_gamma   90.00
#
_symmetry.space_group_name_H-M   'P 1'
#
loop_
_entity.id
_entity.type
_entity.pdbx_description
1 polymer ?
#
loop_
_entity_poly.entity_id
_entity_poly.type
_entity_poly.pdbx_seq_one_letter_code
_entity_poly.pdbx_strand_id
1 'polypeptide(L)'
;MLFLKSTTVAKAPGIYDVDIAAKPPGKTFGVFLATDPDNPPQEMLDQLKLLGFENTYSSGYLHKDKGKVLDLHFQKSGTDLFKGWTAEECSANLAAIDTLFNGIGISVTPRVMSLAEAYA
;
A
#
# COMPACT_ATOMS: atom_id res chain seq x y z
N MET A 1 6.81 8.21 1.50
CA MET A 1 6.81 8.37 0.04
C MET A 1 7.44 7.13 -0.57
N LEU A 2 6.68 6.37 -1.34
CA LEU A 2 7.20 5.25 -2.13
C LEU A 2 8.33 5.75 -3.05
N PHE A 3 9.46 5.03 -3.10
CA PHE A 3 10.57 5.37 -3.98
C PHE A 3 10.21 5.03 -5.43
N LEU A 4 9.41 5.90 -6.05
CA LEU A 4 8.96 5.73 -7.41
C LEU A 4 10.13 5.97 -8.38
N LYS A 5 10.34 5.04 -9.32
CA LYS A 5 11.37 5.21 -10.37
C LYS A 5 10.90 6.15 -11.48
N SER A 6 9.63 6.03 -11.88
CA SER A 6 8.97 6.84 -12.90
C SER A 6 7.44 6.76 -12.78
N THR A 7 6.74 7.78 -13.27
CA THR A 7 5.27 7.80 -13.45
C THR A 7 4.84 7.42 -14.87
N THR A 8 5.77 7.19 -15.81
CA THR A 8 5.42 6.91 -17.22
C THR A 8 5.09 5.44 -17.47
N VAL A 9 5.43 4.56 -16.54
CA VAL A 9 5.14 3.13 -16.59
C VAL A 9 4.21 2.80 -15.43
N ALA A 10 2.94 2.56 -15.73
CA ALA A 10 1.96 2.12 -14.75
C ALA A 10 1.98 0.59 -14.63
N LYS A 11 1.84 0.08 -13.40
CA LYS A 11 1.69 -1.37 -13.13
C LYS A 11 0.28 -1.87 -13.45
N ALA A 12 -0.72 -1.00 -13.29
CA ALA A 12 -2.11 -1.21 -13.67
C ALA A 12 -2.78 0.16 -13.90
N PRO A 13 -4.01 0.23 -14.46
CA PRO A 13 -4.71 1.50 -14.65
C PRO A 13 -4.77 2.32 -13.35
N GLY A 14 -4.26 3.56 -13.39
CA GLY A 14 -4.22 4.47 -12.24
C GLY A 14 -3.19 4.14 -11.15
N ILE A 15 -2.38 3.08 -11.30
CA ILE A 15 -1.39 2.64 -10.30
C ILE A 15 0.01 2.69 -10.91
N TYR A 16 0.84 3.62 -10.40
CA TYR A 16 2.25 3.66 -10.75
C TYR A 16 3.05 2.63 -9.98
N ASP A 17 2.82 2.51 -8.67
CA ASP A 17 3.52 1.55 -7.84
C ASP A 17 2.71 1.14 -6.59
N VAL A 18 3.06 -0.02 -6.05
CA VAL A 18 2.53 -0.56 -4.80
C VAL A 18 3.66 -1.25 -4.02
N ASP A 19 3.68 -1.04 -2.71
CA ASP A 19 4.54 -1.75 -1.77
C ASP A 19 3.71 -2.21 -0.57
N ILE A 20 3.95 -3.45 -0.15
CA ILE A 20 3.30 -4.06 1.01
C ILE A 20 4.37 -4.22 2.07
N ALA A 21 4.34 -3.37 3.09
CA ALA A 21 5.46 -3.27 4.00
C ALA A 21 5.03 -3.12 5.45
N ALA A 22 5.76 -3.79 6.35
CA ALA A 22 5.59 -3.64 7.78
C ALA A 22 6.77 -2.87 8.38
N LYS A 23 6.50 -1.98 9.33
CA LYS A 23 7.56 -1.41 10.18
C LYS A 23 8.17 -2.52 11.05
N PRO A 24 9.48 -2.50 11.35
CA PRO A 24 10.08 -3.41 12.33
C PRO A 24 9.30 -3.37 13.66
N PRO A 25 8.95 -4.51 14.26
CA PRO A 25 9.44 -5.88 14.00
C PRO A 25 8.66 -6.70 12.94
N GLY A 26 7.72 -6.13 12.20
CA GLY A 26 7.06 -6.83 11.08
C GLY A 26 5.72 -7.50 11.42
N LYS A 27 4.95 -6.95 12.36
CA LYS A 27 3.67 -7.54 12.81
C LYS A 27 2.42 -7.06 12.05
N THR A 28 2.43 -5.81 11.59
CA THR A 28 1.30 -5.20 10.89
C THR A 28 1.80 -4.59 9.59
N PHE A 29 1.20 -5.00 8.47
CA PHE A 29 1.58 -4.54 7.14
C PHE A 29 0.68 -3.40 6.69
N GLY A 30 1.29 -2.35 6.16
CA GLY A 30 0.60 -1.29 5.44
C GLY A 30 0.61 -1.56 3.93
N VAL A 31 -0.38 -0.98 3.25
CA VAL A 31 -0.43 -0.90 1.79
C VAL A 31 -0.03 0.51 1.39
N PHE A 32 1.07 0.64 0.66
CA PHE A 32 1.58 1.91 0.16
C PHE A 32 1.34 1.97 -1.33
N LEU A 33 0.79 3.07 -1.82
CA LEU A 33 0.39 3.23 -3.22
C LEU A 33 0.89 4.56 -3.76
N ALA A 34 1.44 4.53 -4.97
CA ALA A 34 1.64 5.70 -5.80
C ALA A 34 0.64 5.62 -6.97
N THR A 35 -0.29 6.57 -7.04
CA THR A 35 -1.42 6.55 -7.99
C THR A 35 -1.49 7.80 -8.84
N ASP A 36 -2.18 7.72 -9.97
CA ASP A 36 -2.53 8.88 -10.79
C ASP A 36 -3.65 9.68 -10.11
N PRO A 37 -3.43 10.95 -9.70
CA PRO A 37 -4.48 11.76 -9.09
C PRO A 37 -5.61 12.13 -10.06
N ASP A 38 -5.33 12.19 -11.37
CA ASP A 38 -6.34 12.56 -12.37
C ASP A 38 -7.20 11.34 -12.76
N ASN A 39 -6.69 10.11 -12.55
CA ASN A 39 -7.39 8.84 -12.83
C ASN A 39 -7.16 7.80 -11.72
N PRO A 40 -7.65 8.03 -10.49
CA PRO A 40 -7.39 7.14 -9.37
C PRO A 40 -8.05 5.77 -9.55
N PRO A 41 -7.45 4.67 -9.05
CA PRO A 41 -7.97 3.30 -9.16
C PRO A 41 -9.11 3.05 -8.16
N GLN A 42 -10.24 3.75 -8.33
CA GLN A 42 -11.31 3.85 -7.32
C GLN A 42 -11.82 2.48 -6.84
N GLU A 43 -12.02 1.53 -7.75
CA GLU A 43 -12.51 0.19 -7.39
C GLU A 43 -11.57 -0.53 -6.42
N MET A 44 -10.26 -0.48 -6.66
CA MET A 44 -9.26 -1.08 -5.76
C MET A 44 -9.24 -0.36 -4.40
N LEU A 45 -9.36 0.97 -4.39
CA LEU A 45 -9.42 1.76 -3.15
C LEU A 45 -10.67 1.42 -2.32
N ASP A 46 -11.81 1.21 -2.98
CA ASP A 46 -13.04 0.79 -2.32
C ASP A 46 -12.92 -0.64 -1.76
N GLN A 47 -12.28 -1.55 -2.49
CA GLN A 47 -12.00 -2.91 -1.99
C GLN A 47 -11.07 -2.91 -0.77
N LEU A 48 -10.02 -2.08 -0.74
CA LEU A 48 -9.19 -1.92 0.46
C LEU A 48 -10.02 -1.51 1.68
N LYS A 49 -10.94 -0.55 1.48
CA LYS A 49 -11.86 -0.11 2.54
C LYS A 49 -12.79 -1.23 3.01
N LEU A 50 -13.34 -2.03 2.08
CA LEU A 50 -14.17 -3.19 2.41
C LEU A 50 -13.40 -4.28 3.19
N LEU A 51 -12.10 -4.43 2.90
CA LEU A 51 -11.20 -5.31 3.67
C LEU A 51 -10.84 -4.75 5.06
N GLY A 52 -11.30 -3.54 5.39
CA GLY A 52 -11.06 -2.89 6.68
C GLY A 52 -9.75 -2.12 6.75
N PHE A 53 -9.12 -1.80 5.62
CA PHE A 53 -7.99 -0.88 5.59
C PHE A 53 -8.48 0.57 5.59
N GLU A 54 -7.84 1.39 6.42
CA GLU A 54 -8.12 2.81 6.55
C GLU A 54 -6.98 3.62 5.94
N ASN A 55 -7.31 4.70 5.23
CA ASN A 55 -6.30 5.62 4.73
C ASN A 55 -5.72 6.44 5.90
N THR A 56 -4.42 6.31 6.13
CA THR A 56 -3.69 7.02 7.19
C THR A 56 -2.85 8.18 6.66
N TYR A 57 -2.65 8.24 5.33
CA TYR A 57 -1.85 9.26 4.67
C TYR A 57 -2.31 9.45 3.23
N SER A 58 -2.45 10.70 2.82
CA SER A 58 -2.78 11.10 1.45
C SER A 58 -2.05 12.39 1.11
N SER A 59 -1.18 12.37 0.11
CA SER A 59 -0.47 13.57 -0.33
C SER A 59 -0.20 13.55 -1.83
N GLY A 60 -0.52 14.65 -2.49
CA GLY A 60 -0.19 14.88 -3.89
C GLY A 60 1.19 15.52 -4.04
N TYR A 61 1.98 15.07 -5.02
CA TYR A 61 3.25 15.70 -5.37
C TYR A 61 3.55 15.60 -6.86
N LEU A 62 4.50 16.42 -7.33
CA LEU A 62 5.03 16.33 -8.68
C LEU A 62 6.31 15.49 -8.66
N HIS A 63 6.33 14.38 -9.39
CA HIS A 63 7.49 13.51 -9.51
C HIS A 63 8.56 14.15 -10.41
N LYS A 64 9.81 13.66 -10.33
CA LYS A 64 10.97 14.24 -11.06
C LYS A 64 10.81 14.24 -12.60
N ASP A 65 10.00 13.32 -13.13
CA ASP A 65 9.66 13.23 -14.55
C ASP A 65 8.42 14.06 -14.93
N LYS A 66 7.96 14.93 -14.02
CA LYS A 66 6.82 15.84 -14.16
C LYS A 66 5.44 15.17 -14.17
N GLY A 67 5.35 13.86 -13.87
CA GLY A 67 4.06 13.25 -13.58
C GLY A 67 3.51 13.67 -12.22
N LYS A 68 2.19 13.86 -12.13
CA LYS A 68 1.53 14.06 -10.84
C LYS A 68 1.37 12.71 -10.15
N VAL A 69 1.54 12.65 -8.85
CA VAL A 69 1.37 11.44 -8.05
C VAL A 69 0.50 11.74 -6.84
N LEU A 70 -0.40 10.83 -6.54
CA LEU A 70 -1.10 10.75 -5.26
C LEU A 70 -0.54 9.56 -4.46
N ASP A 71 0.22 9.88 -3.41
CA ASP A 71 0.77 8.90 -2.45
C ASP A 71 -0.30 8.60 -1.40
N LEU A 72 -0.65 7.33 -1.26
CA LEU A 72 -1.68 6.87 -0.34
C LEU A 72 -1.12 5.76 0.53
N HIS A 73 -1.28 5.87 1.86
CA HIS A 73 -0.91 4.80 2.79
C HIS A 73 -2.15 4.32 3.50
N PHE A 74 -2.28 3.00 3.56
CA PHE A 74 -3.39 2.33 4.22
C PHE A 74 -2.88 1.39 5.30
N GLN A 75 -3.60 1.34 6.41
CA GLN A 75 -3.31 0.45 7.52
C GLN A 75 -4.60 -0.19 8.02
N LYS A 76 -4.48 -1.39 8.57
CA LYS A 76 -5.58 -2.08 9.26
C LYS A 76 -5.08 -2.49 10.63
N SER A 77 -5.76 -2.02 11.67
CA SER A 77 -5.46 -2.44 13.05
C SER A 77 -5.80 -3.92 13.23
N GLY A 78 -5.01 -4.62 14.04
CA GLY A 78 -5.35 -5.96 14.52
C GLY A 78 -6.07 -5.96 15.85
N THR A 79 -6.30 -7.16 16.36
CA THR A 79 -7.05 -7.36 17.60
C THR A 79 -6.17 -7.56 18.84
N ASP A 80 -4.84 -7.53 18.71
CA ASP A 80 -3.96 -7.62 19.89
C ASP A 80 -4.03 -6.34 20.77
N LEU A 81 -3.46 -6.42 21.97
CA LEU A 81 -3.45 -5.33 22.96
C LEU A 81 -2.80 -4.03 22.46
N PHE A 82 -1.97 -4.09 21.42
CA PHE A 82 -1.26 -2.98 20.79
C PHE A 82 -1.77 -2.67 19.38
N LYS A 83 -2.95 -3.19 18.99
CA LYS A 83 -3.53 -3.07 17.64
C LYS A 83 -2.68 -3.73 16.54
N GLY A 84 -1.81 -4.66 16.92
CA GLY A 84 -1.07 -5.55 16.03
C GLY A 84 -1.90 -6.74 15.57
N TRP A 85 -1.54 -7.30 14.41
CA TRP A 85 -2.16 -8.53 13.92
C TRP A 85 -1.69 -9.75 14.72
N THR A 86 -2.63 -10.65 15.04
CA THR A 86 -2.25 -12.03 15.40
C THR A 86 -1.65 -12.76 14.19
N ALA A 87 -1.10 -13.97 14.40
CA ALA A 87 -0.54 -14.76 13.30
C ALA A 87 -1.63 -15.14 12.26
N GLU A 88 -2.83 -15.47 12.74
CA GLU A 88 -3.99 -15.80 11.93
C GLU A 88 -4.47 -14.59 11.14
N GLU A 89 -4.59 -13.43 11.79
CA GLU A 89 -4.96 -12.17 11.14
C GLU A 89 -3.93 -11.78 10.09
N CYS A 90 -2.63 -11.92 10.39
CA CYS A 90 -1.56 -11.60 9.47
C CYS A 90 -1.65 -12.46 8.21
N SER A 91 -1.81 -13.79 8.36
CA SER A 91 -1.97 -14.69 7.21
C SER A 91 -3.21 -14.35 6.39
N ALA A 92 -4.36 -14.13 7.03
CA ALA A 92 -5.61 -13.81 6.35
C ALA A 92 -5.56 -12.45 5.63
N ASN A 93 -5.02 -11.42 6.27
CA ASN A 93 -4.90 -10.08 5.68
C ASN A 93 -3.90 -10.07 4.52
N LEU A 94 -2.76 -10.75 4.64
CA LEU A 94 -1.78 -10.86 3.55
C LEU A 94 -2.35 -11.63 2.35
N ALA A 95 -3.11 -12.71 2.58
CA ALA A 95 -3.79 -13.44 1.50
C ALA A 95 -4.86 -12.59 0.80
N ALA A 96 -5.61 -11.77 1.55
CA ALA A 96 -6.59 -10.84 0.98
C ALA A 96 -5.92 -9.73 0.16
N ILE A 97 -4.80 -9.17 0.63
CA ILE A 97 -3.98 -8.20 -0.12
C ILE A 97 -3.49 -8.84 -1.42
N ASP A 98 -2.89 -10.04 -1.34
CA ASP A 98 -2.38 -10.75 -2.51
C ASP A 98 -3.48 -11.01 -3.55
N THR A 99 -4.65 -11.49 -3.10
CA THR A 99 -5.82 -11.72 -3.96
C THR A 99 -6.29 -10.44 -4.65
N LEU A 100 -6.38 -9.33 -3.90
CA LEU A 100 -6.81 -8.03 -4.43
C LEU A 100 -5.88 -7.54 -5.56
N PHE A 101 -4.57 -7.55 -5.32
CA PHE A 101 -3.61 -7.02 -6.28
C PHE A 101 -3.39 -7.97 -7.47
N ASN A 102 -3.36 -9.28 -7.24
CA ASN A 102 -3.30 -10.26 -8.34
C ASN A 102 -4.55 -10.16 -9.24
N GLY A 103 -5.72 -9.84 -8.68
CA GLY A 103 -6.96 -9.62 -9.44
C GLY A 103 -6.87 -8.49 -10.48
N ILE A 104 -5.95 -7.55 -10.30
CA ILE A 104 -5.67 -6.46 -11.24
C ILE A 104 -4.29 -6.60 -11.94
N GLY A 105 -3.70 -7.80 -11.89
CA GLY A 105 -2.45 -8.11 -12.58
C GLY A 105 -1.18 -7.64 -11.89
N ILE A 106 -1.25 -7.26 -10.60
CA ILE A 106 -0.07 -6.83 -9.83
C ILE A 106 0.32 -7.92 -8.82
N SER A 107 1.50 -8.51 -9.02
CA SER A 107 2.10 -9.38 -8.02
C SER A 107 2.79 -8.55 -6.93
N VAL A 108 2.44 -8.81 -5.67
CA VAL A 108 2.98 -8.10 -4.50
C VAL A 108 3.83 -9.02 -3.64
N THR A 109 4.91 -8.48 -3.07
CA THR A 109 5.81 -9.22 -2.18
C THR A 109 5.90 -8.49 -0.84
N PRO A 110 5.18 -8.95 0.20
CA PRO A 110 5.26 -8.36 1.53
C PRO A 110 6.69 -8.37 2.08
N ARG A 111 7.14 -7.24 2.63
CA ARG A 111 8.48 -7.09 3.21
C ARG A 111 8.47 -6.34 4.53
N VAL A 112 9.56 -6.45 5.29
CA VAL A 112 9.80 -5.59 6.45
C VAL A 112 10.68 -4.42 6.02
N MET A 113 10.28 -3.20 6.39
CA MET A 113 11.08 -2.00 6.13
C MET A 113 12.42 -2.07 6.86
N SER A 114 13.45 -1.43 6.30
CA SER A 114 14.65 -1.11 7.08
C SER A 114 14.32 -0.11 8.20
N LEU A 115 15.18 -0.05 9.22
CA LEU A 115 15.05 0.96 10.29
C LEU A 115 15.08 2.38 9.70
N ALA A 116 15.95 2.65 8.72
CA ALA A 116 16.03 3.95 8.07
C ALA A 116 14.71 4.35 7.39
N GLU A 117 14.06 3.43 6.68
CA GLU A 117 12.75 3.69 6.05
C GLU A 117 11.63 3.90 7.07
N ALA A 118 11.65 3.17 8.19
CA ALA A 118 10.56 3.21 9.18
C ALA A 118 10.49 4.52 9.98
N TYR A 119 11.62 5.25 10.09
CA TYR A 119 11.81 6.45 10.90
C TYR A 119 12.20 7.71 10.08
N ALA A 120 12.11 7.65 8.75
CA ALA A 120 12.31 8.78 7.86
C ALA A 120 11.05 9.67 7.71
#